data_AF-A0A2T8FG25-F1
#
_entry.id   AF-A0A2T8FG25-F1
#
_cell.length_a   1.000
_cell.length_b   1.000
_cell.length_c   1.000
_cell.angle_alpha   90.00
_cell.angle_beta   90.00
_cell.angle_gamma   90.00
#
_symmetry.space_group_name_H-M   'P 1'
#
loop_
_entity.id
_entity.type
_entity.pdbx_description
1 polymer ?
#
loop_
_entity_poly.entity_id
_entity_poly.type
_entity_poly.pdbx_seq_one_letter_code
_entity_poly.pdbx_strand_id
1 'polypeptide(L)'
;MGRKSMNIKKGDTVKVIAGKDKGAEGKVISVLREEERVIVEGVNRIKKHTKPVQGGGTGGIITAEAPIHVSNVMLVEGDGVTRIGFRRDEVTKRRPDGSTYSAERSVRISRKTGKEI
;
A
#
# COMPACT_ATOMS: atom_id res chain seq x y z
N MET A 1 9.06 12.98 -15.76
CA MET A 1 8.25 13.06 -14.53
C MET A 1 8.82 12.04 -13.55
N GLY A 2 9.38 12.50 -12.42
CA GLY A 2 10.05 11.60 -11.46
C GLY A 2 9.07 10.64 -10.78
N ARG A 3 9.51 9.43 -10.48
CA ARG A 3 8.73 8.48 -9.65
C ARG A 3 8.48 9.12 -8.28
N LYS A 4 7.24 9.50 -7.99
CA LYS A 4 6.86 10.02 -6.67
C LYS A 4 7.06 8.91 -5.64
N SER A 5 7.80 9.22 -4.56
CA SER A 5 8.14 8.23 -3.53
C SER A 5 6.93 8.01 -2.62
N MET A 6 6.28 6.85 -2.76
CA MET A 6 5.23 6.42 -1.85
C MET A 6 5.75 5.33 -0.92
N ASN A 7 5.51 5.50 0.38
CA ASN A 7 6.03 4.61 1.42
C ASN A 7 5.21 3.32 1.54
N ILE A 8 3.95 3.36 1.10
CA ILE A 8 3.00 2.24 1.11
C ILE A 8 3.18 1.38 -0.14
N LYS A 9 3.14 0.06 0.04
CA LYS A 9 3.25 -0.94 -1.03
C LYS A 9 1.97 -1.77 -1.10
N LYS A 10 1.78 -2.42 -2.25
CA LYS A 10 0.73 -3.43 -2.43
C LYS A 10 0.92 -4.54 -1.41
N GLY A 11 -0.15 -4.94 -0.75
CA GLY A 11 -0.15 -5.99 0.26
C GLY A 11 0.06 -5.50 1.70
N ASP A 12 0.43 -4.25 1.92
CA ASP A 12 0.47 -3.65 3.25
C ASP A 12 -0.97 -3.56 3.83
N THR A 13 -1.12 -3.78 5.13
CA THR A 13 -2.38 -3.53 5.86
C THR A 13 -2.40 -2.10 6.36
N VAL A 14 -3.48 -1.38 6.06
CA VAL A 14 -3.60 0.04 6.38
C VAL A 14 -4.92 0.37 7.07
N LYS A 15 -4.90 1.41 7.90
CA LYS A 15 -6.07 2.01 8.55
C LYS A 15 -6.32 3.39 7.98
N VAL A 16 -7.59 3.71 7.75
CA VAL A 16 -8.02 5.03 7.33
C VAL A 16 -8.07 5.97 8.54
N ILE A 17 -7.33 7.08 8.46
CA ILE A 17 -7.20 8.08 9.53
C ILE A 17 -8.26 9.18 9.39
N ALA A 18 -8.60 9.51 8.15
CA ALA A 18 -9.47 10.64 7.82
C ALA A 18 -10.34 10.33 6.59
N GLY A 19 -11.51 10.97 6.53
CA GLY A 19 -12.49 10.80 5.47
C GLY A 19 -13.71 9.98 5.90
N LYS A 20 -14.50 9.57 4.91
CA LYS A 20 -15.78 8.88 5.10
C LYS A 20 -15.64 7.57 5.89
N ASP A 21 -14.61 6.80 5.58
CA ASP A 21 -14.38 5.46 6.15
C ASP A 21 -13.34 5.50 7.28
N LYS A 22 -13.28 6.60 8.06
CA LYS A 22 -12.33 6.75 9.17
C LYS A 22 -12.46 5.58 10.15
N GLY A 23 -11.33 4.96 10.49
CA GLY A 23 -11.24 3.82 11.40
C GLY A 23 -11.34 2.46 10.73
N ALA A 24 -11.76 2.39 9.46
CA ALA A 24 -11.74 1.14 8.70
C ALA A 24 -10.30 0.68 8.44
N GLU A 25 -10.10 -0.63 8.49
CA GLU A 25 -8.84 -1.31 8.21
C GLU A 25 -9.01 -2.21 6.99
N GLY A 26 -7.97 -2.30 6.16
CA GLY A 26 -8.01 -3.11 4.96
C GLY A 26 -6.63 -3.28 4.33
N LYS A 27 -6.54 -4.23 3.41
CA LYS A 27 -5.32 -4.51 2.67
C LYS A 27 -5.23 -3.65 1.41
N VAL A 28 -4.03 -3.18 1.08
CA VAL A 28 -3.80 -2.41 -0.16
C VAL A 28 -3.80 -3.34 -1.37
N ILE A 29 -4.81 -3.19 -2.24
CA ILE A 29 -4.98 -3.95 -3.49
C ILE A 29 -4.05 -3.41 -4.57
N SER A 30 -4.01 -2.09 -4.73
CA SER A 30 -3.20 -1.41 -5.73
C SER A 30 -2.75 -0.05 -5.26
N VAL A 31 -1.64 0.40 -5.85
CA VAL A 31 -1.02 1.69 -5.54
C VAL A 31 -0.87 2.48 -6.84
N LEU A 32 -1.61 3.57 -6.94
CA LEU A 32 -1.59 4.51 -8.05
C LEU A 32 -0.57 5.61 -7.74
N ARG A 33 0.71 5.32 -8.06
CA ARG A 33 1.84 6.19 -7.68
C ARG A 33 1.80 7.57 -8.32
N GLU A 34 1.27 7.67 -9.53
CA GLU A 34 1.18 8.94 -10.27
C GLU A 34 0.17 9.90 -9.65
N GLU A 35 -0.92 9.34 -9.11
CA GLU A 35 -2.02 10.10 -8.51
C GLU A 35 -1.94 10.21 -6.98
N GLU A 36 -0.89 9.65 -6.36
CA GLU A 36 -0.72 9.57 -4.90
C GLU A 36 -1.90 8.89 -4.18
N ARG A 37 -2.49 7.89 -4.83
CA ARG A 37 -3.67 7.20 -4.34
C ARG A 37 -3.42 5.71 -4.14
N VAL A 38 -4.20 5.11 -3.25
CA VAL A 38 -4.20 3.67 -2.98
C VAL A 38 -5.63 3.14 -3.03
N ILE A 39 -5.80 1.93 -3.52
CA ILE A 39 -7.07 1.21 -3.44
C ILE A 39 -6.95 0.22 -2.29
N VAL A 40 -7.82 0.36 -1.30
CA VAL A 40 -7.85 -0.45 -0.09
C VAL A 40 -9.12 -1.28 -0.09
N GLU A 41 -9.00 -2.55 0.26
CA GLU A 41 -10.14 -3.47 0.33
C GLU A 41 -11.18 -2.99 1.34
N GLY A 42 -12.45 -2.98 0.92
CA GLY A 42 -13.58 -2.61 1.80
C GLY A 42 -13.71 -1.11 2.10
N VAL A 43 -12.79 -0.27 1.63
CA VAL A 43 -12.76 1.18 1.88
C VAL A 43 -13.22 1.95 0.66
N ASN A 44 -13.91 3.06 0.87
CA ASN A 44 -14.34 3.99 -0.17
C ASN A 44 -15.14 3.31 -1.30
N ARG A 45 -16.16 2.54 -0.92
CA ARG A 45 -17.03 1.84 -1.88
C ARG A 45 -17.96 2.80 -2.60
N ILE A 46 -17.94 2.76 -3.92
CA ILE A 46 -18.80 3.53 -4.81
C ILE A 46 -19.71 2.62 -5.62
N LYS A 47 -20.93 3.09 -5.88
CA LYS A 47 -21.87 2.42 -6.78
C LYS A 47 -21.60 2.90 -8.21
N LYS A 48 -21.14 2.01 -9.07
CA LYS A 48 -20.90 2.28 -10.49
C LYS A 48 -22.00 1.63 -11.32
N HIS A 49 -22.71 2.45 -12.10
CA HIS A 49 -23.66 1.97 -13.09
C HIS A 49 -22.88 1.52 -14.32
N THR A 50 -22.90 0.23 -14.61
CA THR A 50 -22.18 -0.35 -15.74
C THR A 50 -23.17 -0.79 -16.80
N LYS A 51 -22.96 -0.31 -18.02
CA LYS A 51 -23.74 -0.75 -19.18
C LYS A 51 -23.45 -2.24 -19.47
N PRO A 52 -24.45 -3.03 -19.86
CA PRO A 52 -24.23 -4.42 -20.26
C PRO A 52 -23.25 -4.46 -21.44
N VAL A 53 -22.32 -5.42 -21.41
CA VAL A 53 -21.32 -5.61 -22.46
C VAL A 53 -21.83 -6.69 -23.43
N GLN A 54 -21.65 -6.50 -24.74
CA GLN A 54 -21.96 -7.53 -25.74
C GLN A 54 -21.11 -8.77 -25.44
N GLY A 55 -21.75 -9.87 -25.03
CA GLY A 55 -21.07 -11.10 -24.59
C GLY A 55 -21.60 -11.75 -23.32
N GLY A 56 -22.63 -11.16 -22.67
CA GLY A 56 -23.39 -11.84 -21.61
C GLY A 56 -23.24 -11.26 -20.20
N GLY A 57 -22.60 -10.10 -20.04
CA GLY A 57 -22.60 -9.39 -18.77
C GLY A 57 -23.94 -8.72 -18.51
N THR A 58 -24.70 -9.16 -17.50
CA THR A 58 -25.89 -8.47 -17.03
C THR A 58 -25.49 -7.06 -16.59
N GLY A 59 -26.08 -6.04 -17.22
CA GLY A 59 -25.91 -4.66 -16.81
C GLY A 59 -26.43 -4.48 -15.39
N GLY A 60 -25.87 -3.55 -14.63
CA GLY A 60 -26.27 -3.39 -13.23
C GLY A 60 -25.46 -2.38 -12.44
N ILE A 61 -25.83 -2.28 -11.16
CA ILE A 61 -25.13 -1.46 -10.17
C ILE A 61 -24.06 -2.33 -9.52
N ILE A 62 -22.81 -2.09 -9.87
CA ILE A 62 -21.66 -2.78 -9.28
C ILE A 62 -21.12 -1.92 -8.14
N THR A 63 -20.82 -2.54 -7.01
CA THR A 63 -20.07 -1.86 -5.94
C THR A 63 -18.59 -2.10 -6.19
N ALA A 64 -17.83 -1.02 -6.32
CA ALA A 64 -16.38 -1.10 -6.52
C ALA A 64 -15.67 -0.22 -5.49
N GLU A 65 -14.51 -0.67 -5.03
CA GLU A 65 -13.59 0.11 -4.22
C GLU A 65 -13.00 1.26 -5.05
N ALA A 66 -13.05 2.47 -4.51
CA ALA A 66 -12.45 3.65 -5.14
C ALA A 66 -11.15 4.05 -4.43
N PRO A 67 -10.24 4.71 -5.17
CA PRO A 67 -8.95 5.12 -4.63
C PRO A 67 -9.10 6.19 -3.54
N ILE A 68 -8.32 6.05 -2.47
CA ILE A 68 -8.16 7.03 -1.39
C ILE A 68 -6.76 7.65 -1.44
N HIS A 69 -6.63 8.92 -1.05
CA HIS A 69 -5.33 9.59 -1.01
C HIS A 69 -4.41 8.98 0.06
N VAL A 70 -3.12 8.83 -0.26
CA VAL A 70 -2.13 8.17 0.61
C VAL A 70 -1.98 8.85 1.97
N SER A 71 -2.20 10.17 2.07
CA SER A 71 -2.13 10.90 3.35
C SER A 71 -3.19 10.47 4.36
N ASN A 72 -4.30 9.88 3.89
CA ASN A 72 -5.44 9.52 4.73
C ASN A 72 -5.34 8.09 5.26
N VAL A 73 -4.24 7.39 4.98
CA VAL A 73 -4.01 6.01 5.41
C VAL A 73 -2.71 5.88 6.18
N MET A 74 -2.71 4.99 7.16
CA MET A 74 -1.56 4.65 7.99
C MET A 74 -1.34 3.15 7.99
N LEU A 75 -0.08 2.72 8.08
CA LEU A 75 0.24 1.30 8.21
C LEU A 75 -0.25 0.79 9.57
N VAL A 76 -0.86 -0.39 9.56
CA VAL A 76 -1.20 -1.16 10.77
C VAL A 76 -0.13 -2.20 11.00
N GLU A 77 0.38 -2.26 12.23
CA GLU A 77 1.28 -3.30 12.69
C GLU A 77 0.81 -3.77 14.08
N GLY A 78 0.38 -5.03 14.17
CA GLY A 78 -0.29 -5.56 15.35
C GLY A 78 -1.56 -4.77 15.68
N ASP A 79 -1.73 -4.41 16.96
CA ASP A 79 -2.89 -3.65 17.45
C ASP A 79 -2.80 -2.12 17.22
N GLY A 80 -1.76 -1.63 16.54
CA GLY A 80 -1.45 -0.21 16.45
C GLY A 80 -1.27 0.32 15.03
N VAL A 81 -1.50 1.63 14.88
CA VAL A 81 -1.06 2.39 13.69
C VAL A 81 0.38 2.89 13.89
N THR A 82 1.17 2.85 12.82
CA THR A 82 2.58 3.26 12.85
C THR A 82 2.97 4.05 11.61
N ARG A 83 4.02 4.87 11.75
CA ARG A 83 4.66 5.57 10.63
C ARG A 83 5.83 4.74 10.11
N ILE A 84 5.98 4.72 8.80
CA ILE A 84 7.07 4.02 8.12
C ILE A 84 8.36 4.84 8.25
N GLY A 85 9.41 4.21 8.75
CA GLY A 85 10.80 4.67 8.74
C GLY A 85 11.66 3.81 7.81
N PHE A 86 12.92 4.19 7.66
CA PHE A 86 13.91 3.43 6.91
C PHE A 86 15.14 3.22 7.78
N ARG A 87 15.66 1.99 7.78
CA ARG A 87 16.92 1.61 8.41
C ARG A 87 17.84 1.08 7.31
N ARG A 88 19.14 1.40 7.39
CA ARG A 88 20.16 0.78 6.54
C ARG A 88 20.77 -0.35 7.33
N ASP A 89 20.65 -1.56 6.81
CA ASP A 89 21.30 -2.74 7.38
C ASP A 89 22.42 -3.22 6.45
N GLU A 90 23.51 -3.68 7.04
CA GLU A 90 24.63 -4.25 6.29
C GLU A 90 24.26 -5.66 5.80
N VAL A 91 24.34 -5.87 4.50
CA VAL A 91 24.07 -7.13 3.83
C VAL A 91 25.33 -7.58 3.11
N THR A 92 25.79 -8.78 3.43
CA THR A 92 26.88 -9.42 2.70
C THR A 92 26.35 -9.94 1.35
N LYS A 93 26.86 -9.40 0.25
CA LYS A 93 26.53 -9.86 -1.10
C LYS A 93 27.65 -10.74 -1.65
N ARG A 94 27.25 -11.82 -2.32
CA ARG A 94 28.16 -12.76 -2.98
C ARG A 94 28.29 -12.42 -4.46
N ARG A 95 29.53 -12.32 -4.97
CA ARG A 95 29.82 -12.19 -6.40
C ARG A 95 29.75 -13.55 -7.09
N PRO A 96 29.56 -13.60 -8.42
CA PRO A 96 29.68 -14.82 -9.21
C PRO A 96 31.02 -15.54 -8.97
N ASP A 97 32.09 -14.76 -8.77
CA ASP A 97 33.47 -15.23 -8.52
C ASP A 97 33.70 -15.77 -7.09
N GLY A 98 32.65 -15.90 -6.28
CA GLY A 98 32.73 -16.44 -4.92
C GLY A 98 33.18 -15.46 -3.84
N SER A 99 33.77 -14.30 -4.19
CA SER A 99 34.11 -13.25 -3.23
C SER A 99 32.87 -12.56 -2.65
N THR A 100 32.94 -12.16 -1.38
CA THR A 100 31.88 -11.42 -0.68
C THR A 100 32.22 -9.94 -0.54
N TYR A 101 31.22 -9.07 -0.58
CA TYR A 101 31.36 -7.65 -0.21
C TYR A 101 30.19 -7.21 0.66
N SER A 102 30.46 -6.34 1.62
CA SER A 102 29.41 -5.69 2.43
C SER A 102 28.75 -4.59 1.61
N ALA A 103 27.42 -4.54 1.64
CA ALA A 103 26.61 -3.51 1.02
C ALA A 103 25.45 -3.13 1.95
N GLU A 104 25.08 -1.86 1.97
CA GLU A 104 23.93 -1.43 2.75
C GLU A 104 22.61 -1.66 1.98
N ARG A 105 21.60 -2.26 2.63
CA ARG A 105 20.23 -2.35 2.11
C ARG A 105 19.31 -1.51 2.99
N SER A 106 18.53 -0.64 2.37
CA SER A 106 17.46 0.08 3.05
C SER A 106 16.26 -0.82 3.28
N VAL A 107 15.93 -1.03 4.56
CA VAL A 107 14.79 -1.80 5.04
C VAL A 107 13.71 -0.84 5.56
N ARG A 108 12.43 -1.17 5.36
CA ARG A 108 11.32 -0.41 5.93
C ARG A 108 11.10 -0.87 7.37
N ILE A 109 11.03 0.08 8.30
CA ILE A 109 10.80 -0.20 9.72
C ILE A 109 9.57 0.54 10.23
N SER A 110 8.88 -0.06 11.20
CA SER A 110 7.87 0.62 11.99
C SER A 110 8.57 1.59 12.94
N ARG A 111 8.27 2.90 12.89
CA ARG A 111 8.86 3.86 13.84
C ARG A 111 8.44 3.63 15.28
N LYS A 112 7.34 2.90 15.51
CA LYS A 112 6.82 2.61 16.85
C LYS A 112 7.53 1.43 17.50
N THR A 113 7.75 0.35 16.76
CA THR A 113 8.29 -0.93 17.30
C THR A 113 9.73 -1.20 16.86
N GLY A 114 10.23 -0.50 15.85
CA GLY A 114 11.53 -0.77 15.24
C GLY A 114 11.58 -2.05 14.40
N LYS A 115 10.46 -2.80 14.31
CA LYS A 115 10.37 -4.04 13.53
C LYS A 115 10.31 -3.76 12.02
N GLU A 116 10.82 -4.70 11.24
CA GLU A 116 10.76 -4.68 9.77
C GLU A 116 9.31 -4.89 9.26
N ILE A 117 8.96 -4.20 8.17
CA ILE A 117 7.62 -4.19 7.52
C ILE A 117 7.64 -4.80 6.11
#